data_AF-A0A2J8IR29-F1
#
_entry.id   AF-A0A2J8IR29-F1
#
_cell.length_a   1.000
_cell.length_b   1.000
_cell.length_c   1.000
_cell.angle_alpha   90.00
_cell.angle_beta   90.00
_cell.angle_gamma   90.00
#
_symmetry.space_group_name_H-M   'P 1'
#
loop_
_entity.id
_entity.type
_entity.pdbx_description
1 polymer ?
#
loop_
_entity_poly.entity_id
_entity_poly.type
_entity_poly.pdbx_seq_one_letter_code
_entity_poly.pdbx_strand_id
1 'polypeptide(L)'
;EGCRYNVMHVAAKENQASICQLTLDVLENPDFMRLMYPDDDEAMLQKRIRYVVDLYLNTPDKMGYDTPLHFACKFGNADVVNVLSSHHLIVKNSRNKYDKTPEDELHLDPASQQKVCV
;
A
#
# COMPACT_ATOMS: atom_id res chain seq x y z
N GLU A 1 -11.00 -20.15 -7.12
CA GLU A 1 -9.77 -19.38 -6.85
C GLU A 1 -10.17 -18.07 -6.18
N GLY A 2 -9.58 -17.71 -5.04
CA GLY A 2 -9.98 -16.54 -4.25
C GLY A 2 -9.35 -15.21 -4.72
N CYS A 3 -9.76 -14.11 -4.09
CA CYS A 3 -9.12 -12.81 -4.27
C CYS A 3 -7.67 -12.90 -3.74
N ARG A 4 -6.68 -12.57 -4.57
CA ARG A 4 -5.29 -12.50 -4.13
C ARG A 4 -5.06 -11.15 -3.46
N TYR A 5 -5.23 -11.09 -2.15
CA TYR A 5 -4.92 -9.92 -1.32
C TYR A 5 -3.59 -10.11 -0.61
N ASN A 6 -2.78 -9.05 -0.55
CA ASN A 6 -1.70 -8.94 0.42
C ASN A 6 -2.22 -8.27 1.71
N VAL A 7 -1.37 -8.18 2.74
CA VAL A 7 -1.72 -7.55 4.03
C VAL A 7 -2.18 -6.09 3.87
N MET A 8 -1.62 -5.34 2.91
CA MET A 8 -1.96 -3.93 2.68
C MET A 8 -3.38 -3.77 2.16
N HIS A 9 -3.86 -4.67 1.29
CA HIS A 9 -5.26 -4.64 0.85
C HIS A 9 -6.23 -4.87 2.01
N VAL A 10 -5.93 -5.86 2.88
CA VAL A 10 -6.78 -6.19 4.02
C VAL A 10 -6.78 -5.04 5.02
N ALA A 11 -5.61 -4.51 5.37
CA ALA A 11 -5.50 -3.37 6.27
C ALA A 11 -6.19 -2.11 5.71
N ALA A 12 -6.06 -1.86 4.40
CA ALA A 12 -6.73 -0.76 3.73
C ALA A 12 -8.26 -0.87 3.71
N LYS A 13 -8.80 -2.09 3.62
CA LYS A 13 -10.25 -2.33 3.71
C LYS A 13 -10.77 -2.17 5.13
N GLU A 14 -10.05 -2.68 6.12
CA GLU A 14 -10.49 -2.79 7.53
C GLU A 14 -10.06 -1.58 8.39
N ASN A 15 -9.65 -0.47 7.76
CA ASN A 15 -9.18 0.76 8.40
C ASN A 15 -8.04 0.54 9.43
N GLN A 16 -7.04 -0.26 9.08
CA GLN A 16 -5.93 -0.61 9.97
C GLN A 16 -4.63 0.14 9.60
N ALA A 17 -4.62 1.47 9.79
CA ALA A 17 -3.45 2.30 9.47
C ALA A 17 -2.18 1.87 10.22
N SER A 18 -2.31 1.45 11.48
CA SER A 18 -1.18 0.93 12.28
C SER A 18 -0.58 -0.35 11.70
N ILE A 19 -1.39 -1.23 11.09
CA ILE A 19 -0.89 -2.44 10.44
C ILE A 19 -0.15 -2.11 9.15
N CYS A 20 -0.64 -1.12 8.37
CA CYS A 20 0.09 -0.60 7.22
C CYS A 20 1.46 -0.06 7.63
N GLN A 21 1.51 0.80 8.65
CA GLN A 21 2.75 1.37 9.14
C GLN A 21 3.71 0.30 9.66
N LEU A 22 3.24 -0.61 10.51
CA LEU A 22 4.05 -1.70 11.04
C LEU A 22 4.64 -2.58 9.92
N THR A 23 3.84 -2.87 8.89
CA THR A 23 4.31 -3.65 7.73
C THR A 23 5.45 -2.94 7.01
N LEU A 24 5.32 -1.62 6.78
CA LEU A 24 6.36 -0.81 6.15
C LEU A 24 7.62 -0.77 7.00
N ASP A 25 7.50 -0.47 8.30
CA ASP A 25 8.63 -0.40 9.23
C ASP A 25 9.42 -1.72 9.25
N VAL A 26 8.73 -2.86 9.20
CA VAL A 26 9.37 -4.19 9.17
C VAL A 26 10.07 -4.46 7.83
N LEU A 27 9.41 -4.17 6.70
CA LEU A 27 9.97 -4.45 5.37
C LEU A 27 11.09 -3.48 4.97
N GLU A 28 11.09 -2.27 5.52
CA GLU A 28 12.15 -1.27 5.31
C GLU A 28 13.34 -1.44 6.24
N ASN A 29 13.21 -2.22 7.31
CA ASN A 29 14.30 -2.47 8.25
C ASN A 29 15.38 -3.38 7.61
N PRO A 30 16.61 -2.87 7.37
CA PRO A 30 17.67 -3.66 6.75
C PRO A 30 18.10 -4.87 7.58
N ASP A 31 18.06 -4.77 8.91
CA ASP A 31 18.45 -5.87 9.80
C ASP A 31 17.43 -7.01 9.74
N PHE A 32 16.14 -6.68 9.66
CA PHE A 32 15.10 -7.68 9.42
C PHE A 32 15.28 -8.33 8.04
N MET A 33 15.54 -7.52 7.02
CA MET A 33 15.67 -8.00 5.64
C MET A 33 16.92 -8.87 5.43
N ARG A 34 17.99 -8.63 6.19
CA ARG A 34 19.17 -9.52 6.24
C ARG A 34 18.86 -10.91 6.79
N LEU A 35 17.83 -11.07 7.64
CA LEU A 35 17.41 -12.40 8.09
C LEU A 35 16.88 -13.26 6.92
N MET A 36 16.31 -12.63 5.89
CA MET A 36 15.82 -13.30 4.69
C MET A 36 16.86 -13.38 3.57
N TYR A 37 17.75 -12.39 3.49
CA TYR A 37 18.77 -12.27 2.46
C TYR A 37 20.16 -12.03 3.08
N PRO A 38 20.73 -13.04 3.78
CA PRO A 38 21.96 -12.86 4.56
C PRO A 38 23.21 -12.65 3.69
N ASP A 39 23.18 -13.14 2.45
CA ASP A 39 24.32 -13.11 1.53
C ASP A 39 24.30 -11.91 0.58
N ASP A 40 23.23 -11.11 0.58
CA ASP A 40 23.12 -9.92 -0.27
C ASP A 40 24.08 -8.84 0.26
N ASP A 41 24.89 -8.25 -0.62
CA ASP A 41 25.64 -7.04 -0.28
C ASP A 41 24.70 -5.85 -0.02
N GLU A 42 25.23 -4.78 0.57
CA GLU A 42 24.39 -3.62 0.95
C GLU A 42 23.62 -3.02 -0.24
N ALA A 43 24.23 -2.94 -1.42
CA ALA A 43 23.58 -2.38 -2.59
C ALA A 43 22.47 -3.30 -3.13
N MET A 44 22.66 -4.61 -3.07
CA MET A 44 21.64 -5.61 -3.41
C MET A 44 20.51 -5.62 -2.38
N LEU A 45 20.83 -5.58 -1.10
CA LEU A 45 19.85 -5.54 -0.01
C LEU A 45 18.93 -4.31 -0.14
N GLN A 46 19.47 -3.12 -0.39
CA GLN A 46 18.65 -1.93 -0.60
C GLN A 46 17.73 -2.06 -1.84
N LYS A 47 18.20 -2.71 -2.91
CA LYS A 47 17.34 -3.03 -4.06
C LYS A 47 16.24 -4.03 -3.72
N ARG A 48 16.53 -5.04 -2.89
CA ARG A 48 15.53 -5.99 -2.38
C ARG A 48 14.47 -5.30 -1.56
N ILE A 49 14.89 -4.48 -0.59
CA ILE A 49 13.98 -3.71 0.27
C ILE A 49 13.02 -2.91 -0.59
N ARG A 50 13.56 -2.09 -1.50
CA ARG A 50 12.75 -1.27 -2.40
C ARG A 50 11.77 -2.11 -3.23
N TYR A 51 12.22 -3.24 -3.78
CA TYR A 51 11.37 -4.11 -4.58
C TYR A 51 10.27 -4.79 -3.75
N VAL A 52 10.60 -5.32 -2.57
CA VAL A 52 9.64 -5.97 -1.69
C VAL A 52 8.61 -4.97 -1.18
N VAL A 53 9.02 -3.78 -0.76
CA VAL A 53 8.09 -2.73 -0.33
C VAL A 53 7.17 -2.31 -1.47
N ASP A 54 7.69 -2.14 -2.69
CA ASP A 54 6.89 -1.86 -3.90
C ASP A 54 5.83 -2.95 -4.16
N LEU A 55 6.19 -4.23 -4.03
CA LEU A 55 5.24 -5.34 -4.17
C LEU A 55 4.10 -5.26 -3.14
N TYR A 56 4.35 -4.77 -1.94
CA TYR A 56 3.30 -4.63 -0.93
C TYR A 56 2.43 -3.39 -1.15
N LEU A 57 3.03 -2.28 -1.59
CA LEU A 57 2.33 -1.01 -1.80
C LEU A 57 1.52 -0.96 -3.10
N ASN A 58 2.04 -1.53 -4.19
CA ASN A 58 1.57 -1.24 -5.54
C ASN A 58 1.07 -2.47 -6.31
N THR A 59 1.23 -3.70 -5.79
CA THR A 59 0.65 -4.88 -6.45
C THR A 59 -0.87 -4.77 -6.42
N PRO A 60 -1.55 -4.83 -7.57
CA PRO A 60 -2.99 -4.79 -7.61
C PRO A 60 -3.60 -6.14 -7.23
N ASP A 61 -4.84 -6.11 -6.78
CA ASP A 61 -5.62 -7.32 -6.55
C ASP A 61 -5.92 -8.06 -7.87
N LYS A 62 -6.22 -9.35 -7.77
CA LYS A 62 -6.50 -10.17 -8.96
C LYS A 62 -7.82 -9.80 -9.64
N MET A 63 -8.80 -9.31 -8.89
CA MET A 63 -10.18 -9.17 -9.39
C MET A 63 -10.43 -7.80 -10.01
N GLY A 64 -10.17 -6.72 -9.28
CA GLY A 64 -10.39 -5.34 -9.69
C GLY A 64 -9.21 -4.71 -10.41
N TYR A 65 -8.02 -5.29 -10.27
CA TYR A 65 -6.76 -4.62 -10.53
C TYR A 65 -6.58 -3.36 -9.64
N ASP A 66 -7.22 -3.39 -8.47
CA ASP A 66 -7.21 -2.32 -7.48
C ASP A 66 -5.98 -2.50 -6.58
N THR A 67 -5.18 -1.45 -6.43
CA THR A 67 -4.05 -1.41 -5.48
C THR A 67 -4.54 -1.22 -4.04
N PRO A 68 -3.69 -1.42 -3.01
CA PRO A 68 -4.02 -1.07 -1.64
C PRO A 68 -4.53 0.37 -1.47
N LEU A 69 -3.99 1.33 -2.24
CA LEU A 69 -4.46 2.71 -2.20
C LEU A 69 -5.88 2.87 -2.79
N HIS A 70 -6.22 2.13 -3.86
CA HIS A 70 -7.61 2.09 -4.34
C HIS A 70 -8.56 1.59 -3.25
N PHE A 71 -8.19 0.54 -2.51
CA PHE A 71 -8.99 0.02 -1.40
C PHE A 71 -9.20 1.10 -0.32
N ALA A 72 -8.12 1.76 0.11
CA ALA A 72 -8.21 2.79 1.13
C ALA A 72 -9.15 3.94 0.72
N CYS A 73 -9.04 4.41 -0.53
CA CYS A 73 -9.91 5.46 -1.09
C CYS A 73 -11.37 4.99 -1.22
N LYS A 74 -11.58 3.80 -1.78
CA LYS A 74 -12.90 3.19 -2.02
C LYS A 74 -13.71 3.00 -0.75
N PHE A 75 -13.05 2.66 0.36
CA PHE A 75 -13.69 2.47 1.67
C PHE A 75 -13.65 3.74 2.55
N GLY A 76 -13.09 4.85 2.08
CA GLY A 76 -13.04 6.12 2.83
C GLY A 76 -12.14 6.10 4.07
N ASN A 77 -11.16 5.21 4.10
CA ASN A 77 -10.28 5.01 5.25
C ASN A 77 -9.13 6.03 5.25
N ALA A 78 -9.45 7.29 5.59
CA ALA A 78 -8.57 8.44 5.48
C ALA A 78 -7.19 8.25 6.14
N ASP A 79 -7.12 7.62 7.32
CA ASP A 79 -5.85 7.37 8.01
C ASP A 79 -4.96 6.41 7.20
N VAL A 80 -5.53 5.37 6.60
CA VAL A 80 -4.78 4.46 5.74
C VAL A 80 -4.34 5.17 4.47
N VAL A 81 -5.21 6.00 3.87
CA VAL A 81 -4.83 6.79 2.69
C VAL A 81 -3.63 7.69 3.02
N ASN A 82 -3.64 8.37 4.18
CA ASN A 82 -2.53 9.21 4.62
C ASN A 82 -1.23 8.43 4.79
N VAL A 83 -1.27 7.24 5.41
CA VAL A 83 -0.07 6.38 5.57
C VAL A 83 0.47 5.98 4.19
N LEU A 84 -0.37 5.44 3.32
CA LEU A 84 0.04 4.95 2.01
C LEU A 84 0.54 6.07 1.11
N SER A 85 -0.20 7.19 1.04
CA SER A 85 0.09 8.28 0.11
C SER A 85 1.29 9.14 0.52
N SER A 86 1.72 9.06 1.78
CA SER A 86 2.94 9.70 2.30
C SER A 86 4.21 8.90 1.95
N HIS A 87 4.07 7.62 1.60
CA HIS A 87 5.21 6.76 1.30
C HIS A 87 5.79 7.05 -0.09
N HIS A 88 7.10 7.31 -0.19
CA HIS A 88 7.71 7.79 -1.44
C HIS A 88 7.67 6.78 -2.63
N LEU A 89 7.45 5.49 -2.35
CA LEU A 89 7.30 4.44 -3.37
C LEU A 89 5.85 4.26 -3.86
N ILE A 90 4.86 4.91 -3.26
CA ILE A 90 3.46 4.72 -3.64
C ILE A 90 3.17 5.28 -5.03
N VAL A 91 2.42 4.54 -5.84
CA VAL A 91 1.93 5.01 -7.15
C VAL A 91 0.49 5.48 -7.00
N LYS A 92 0.31 6.81 -6.97
CA LYS A 92 -0.99 7.45 -6.72
C LYS A 92 -1.95 7.44 -7.92
N ASN A 93 -1.41 7.27 -9.13
CA ASN A 93 -2.14 7.41 -10.39
C ASN A 93 -2.26 6.08 -11.17
N SER A 94 -2.03 4.94 -10.53
CA SER A 94 -2.26 3.63 -11.13
C SER A 94 -3.73 3.49 -11.53
N ARG A 95 -4.03 2.95 -12.71
CA ARG A 95 -5.41 2.70 -13.14
C ARG A 95 -5.80 1.24 -12.95
N ASN A 96 -6.97 1.00 -12.38
CA ASN A 96 -7.56 -0.33 -12.24
C ASN A 96 -8.20 -0.81 -13.55
N LYS A 97 -8.87 -1.98 -13.55
CA LYS A 97 -9.49 -2.55 -14.76
C LYS A 97 -10.67 -1.73 -15.29
N TYR A 98 -11.17 -0.77 -14.52
CA TYR A 98 -12.25 0.14 -14.87
C TYR A 98 -11.74 1.51 -15.31
N ASP A 99 -10.42 1.63 -15.54
CA ASP A 99 -9.73 2.87 -15.92
C ASP A 99 -9.83 3.97 -14.84
N LYS A 100 -10.03 3.59 -13.58
CA LYS A 100 -10.11 4.54 -12.46
C LYS A 100 -8.80 4.57 -11.67
N THR A 101 -8.41 5.76 -11.22
CA THR A 101 -7.35 5.98 -10.24
C THR A 101 -7.87 5.79 -8.81
N PRO A 102 -6.99 5.70 -7.80
CA PRO A 102 -7.39 5.78 -6.40
C PRO A 102 -8.20 7.05 -6.06
N GLU A 103 -7.88 8.18 -6.66
CA GLU A 103 -8.62 9.44 -6.45
C GLU A 103 -10.05 9.34 -7.00
N ASP A 104 -10.24 8.70 -8.16
CA ASP A 104 -11.57 8.48 -8.75
C ASP A 104 -12.48 7.57 -7.89
N GLU A 105 -11.89 6.74 -7.02
CA GLU A 105 -12.60 5.85 -6.09
C GLU A 105 -12.80 6.48 -4.70
N LEU A 106 -12.28 7.69 -4.45
CA LEU A 106 -12.29 8.32 -3.13
C LEU A 106 -13.72 8.60 -2.65
N HIS A 107 -14.16 7.81 -1.66
CA HIS A 107 -15.36 8.09 -0.90
C HIS A 107 -14.99 8.94 0.32
N LEU A 108 -15.32 10.23 0.27
CA LEU A 108 -15.24 11.11 1.45
C LEU A 108 -16.56 11.03 2.22
N ASP A 109 -16.50 10.66 3.50
CA ASP A 109 -17.61 10.90 4.41
C ASP A 109 -17.75 12.42 4.58
N PRO A 110 -18.90 13.05 4.24
CA PRO A 110 -19.11 14.48 4.41
C PRO A 110 -18.93 14.97 5.85
N ALA A 111 -18.96 14.08 6.86
CA ALA A 111 -18.66 14.42 8.25
C ALA A 111 -17.15 14.53 8.56
N SER A 112 -16.30 13.89 7.76
CA SER A 112 -14.85 13.94 7.91
C SER A 112 -14.29 15.13 7.13
N GLN A 113 -14.01 16.25 7.81
CA GLN A 113 -13.37 17.44 7.19
C GLN A 113 -11.89 17.21 6.83
N GLN A 114 -11.47 15.96 6.63
CA GLN A 114 -10.08 15.62 6.36
C GLN A 114 -9.81 15.74 4.87
N LYS A 115 -9.04 16.76 4.48
CA LYS A 115 -8.47 16.84 3.13
C LYS A 115 -7.36 15.82 3.03
N VAL A 116 -7.65 14.68 2.42
CA VAL A 116 -6.69 13.58 2.24
C VAL A 116 -5.91 13.82 0.95
N CYS A 117 -4.58 13.77 1.01
CA CYS A 117 -3.72 13.96 -0.16
C CYS A 117 -3.55 12.63 -0.90
N VAL A 118 -4.29 12.43 -1.99
CA VAL A 118 -4.07 11.32 -2.93
C VAL A 118 -3.21 11.81 -4.08
#